data_AF-A0A3S1EQQ7-F1
#
_entry.id   AF-A0A3S1EQQ7-F1
#
_cell.length_a   1.000
_cell.length_b   1.000
_cell.length_c   1.000
_cell.angle_alpha   90.00
_cell.angle_beta   90.00
_cell.angle_gamma   90.00
#
_symmetry.space_group_name_H-M   'P 1'
#
loop_
_entity.id
_entity.type
_entity.pdbx_description
1 polymer ?
#
loop_
_entity_poly.entity_id
_entity_poly.type
_entity_poly.pdbx_seq_one_letter_code
_entity_poly.pdbx_strand_id
1 'polypeptide(L)'
;IDARVAEMLGIIKLPQMADRYPYQLSGGQQQRIALARAIAPKPKLLLLDEPLSALDAKVRVSLREEIRSIQKKLGITTIFVTHDQEEALSISDRIAVMYGGKAEQVGTPFEIYNRPATKFVANFVGTLNVLEGTVTDAAAGTVRVNSEQVSLKGKLNGSKSGDTLSLALRPEAISLGRQPGRDSSLSGEISEVHFLGSVIRVRVGIGGNTVSLDTFNSPATPPPAVGEKAEISFSSSDMLVLH
;
A
#
# COMPACT_ATOMS: atom_id res chain seq x y z
N ILE A 1 4.31 -39.14 18.49
CA ILE A 1 3.32 -38.09 18.13
C ILE A 1 3.45 -36.92 19.08
N ASP A 2 3.50 -37.16 20.39
CA ASP A 2 3.54 -36.14 21.45
C ASP A 2 4.70 -35.15 21.33
N ALA A 3 5.91 -35.62 20.98
CA ALA A 3 7.06 -34.73 20.75
C ALA A 3 6.82 -33.72 19.61
N ARG A 4 6.14 -34.15 18.53
CA ARG A 4 5.80 -33.27 17.40
C ARG A 4 4.69 -32.29 17.79
N VAL A 5 3.70 -32.73 18.55
CA VAL A 5 2.64 -31.86 19.08
C VAL A 5 3.24 -30.77 19.98
N ALA A 6 4.10 -31.15 20.94
CA ALA A 6 4.78 -30.20 21.82
C ALA A 6 5.65 -29.21 21.04
N GLU A 7 6.41 -29.69 20.03
CA GLU A 7 7.17 -28.83 19.13
C GLU A 7 6.27 -27.81 18.42
N MET A 8 5.14 -28.24 17.85
CA MET A 8 4.23 -27.36 17.11
C MET A 8 3.57 -26.33 18.04
N LEU A 9 3.12 -26.74 19.23
CA LEU A 9 2.58 -25.83 20.24
C LEU A 9 3.62 -24.80 20.69
N GLY A 10 4.90 -25.19 20.78
CA GLY A 10 6.02 -24.28 21.03
C GLY A 10 6.22 -23.26 19.90
N ILE A 11 6.19 -23.70 18.64
CA ILE A 11 6.35 -22.81 17.47
C ILE A 11 5.26 -21.74 17.42
N ILE A 12 4.01 -22.11 17.72
CA ILE A 12 2.87 -21.18 17.68
C ILE A 12 2.66 -20.42 19.01
N LYS A 13 3.54 -20.61 20.00
CA LYS A 13 3.50 -19.99 21.33
C LYS A 13 2.25 -20.32 22.14
N LEU A 14 1.73 -21.56 22.05
CA LEU A 14 0.57 -22.06 22.79
C LEU A 14 0.83 -23.39 23.54
N PRO A 15 1.92 -23.55 24.31
CA PRO A 15 2.26 -24.82 24.97
C PRO A 15 1.16 -25.36 25.89
N GLN A 16 0.37 -24.48 26.52
CA GLN A 16 -0.67 -24.82 27.50
C GLN A 16 -2.04 -25.16 26.89
N MET A 17 -2.16 -25.22 25.56
CA MET A 17 -3.44 -25.38 24.86
C MET A 17 -3.68 -26.79 24.33
N ALA A 18 -2.83 -27.76 24.70
CA ALA A 18 -2.88 -29.14 24.20
C ALA A 18 -4.25 -29.82 24.42
N ASP A 19 -4.84 -29.62 25.60
CA ASP A 19 -6.07 -30.32 26.02
C ASP A 19 -7.34 -29.47 25.84
N ARG A 20 -7.26 -28.35 25.12
CA ARG A 20 -8.40 -27.44 24.90
C ARG A 20 -9.19 -27.83 23.65
N TYR A 21 -10.51 -27.80 23.77
CA TYR A 21 -11.40 -27.96 22.63
C TYR A 21 -11.45 -26.68 21.77
N PRO A 22 -11.70 -26.78 20.44
CA PRO A 22 -11.74 -25.62 19.55
C PRO A 22 -12.63 -24.47 20.02
N TYR A 23 -13.81 -24.77 20.59
CA TYR A 23 -14.76 -23.76 21.09
C TYR A 23 -14.27 -23.02 22.35
N GLN A 24 -13.20 -23.48 22.99
CA GLN A 24 -12.58 -22.84 24.17
C GLN A 24 -11.48 -21.85 23.77
N LEU A 25 -11.20 -21.71 22.48
CA LEU A 25 -10.10 -20.91 21.93
C LEU A 25 -10.64 -19.65 21.26
N SER A 26 -9.89 -18.54 21.35
CA SER A 26 -10.16 -17.35 20.55
C SER A 26 -9.90 -17.61 19.06
N GLY A 27 -10.49 -16.81 18.17
CA GLY A 27 -10.28 -16.96 16.71
C GLY A 27 -8.79 -16.94 16.33
N GLY A 28 -8.00 -16.06 16.94
CA GLY A 28 -6.54 -16.03 16.72
C GLY A 28 -5.82 -17.28 17.22
N GLN A 29 -6.26 -17.88 18.34
CA GLN A 29 -5.72 -19.15 18.83
C GLN A 29 -6.10 -20.32 17.92
N GLN A 30 -7.34 -20.36 17.44
CA GLN A 30 -7.78 -21.36 16.46
C GLN A 30 -6.93 -21.29 15.18
N GLN A 31 -6.65 -20.07 14.69
CA GLN A 31 -5.84 -19.88 13.50
C GLN A 31 -4.38 -20.33 13.70
N ARG A 32 -3.80 -20.06 14.88
CA ARG A 32 -2.47 -20.59 15.26
C ARG A 32 -2.44 -22.11 15.24
N ILE A 33 -3.47 -22.76 15.80
CA ILE A 33 -3.57 -24.23 15.79
C ILE A 33 -3.76 -24.75 14.36
N ALA A 34 -4.55 -24.07 13.52
CA ALA A 34 -4.72 -24.43 12.12
C ALA A 34 -3.37 -24.37 11.36
N LEU A 35 -2.58 -23.31 11.58
CA LEU A 35 -1.24 -23.19 11.02
C LEU A 35 -0.32 -24.32 11.52
N ALA A 36 -0.30 -24.60 12.82
CA ALA A 36 0.46 -25.71 13.40
C ALA A 36 0.10 -27.06 12.75
N ARG A 37 -1.20 -27.32 12.55
CA ARG A 37 -1.67 -28.53 11.88
C ARG A 37 -1.19 -28.61 10.43
N ALA A 38 -1.16 -27.48 9.71
CA ALA A 38 -0.70 -27.42 8.33
C ALA A 38 0.82 -27.65 8.20
N ILE A 39 1.62 -27.15 9.14
CA ILE A 39 3.10 -27.29 9.12
C ILE A 39 3.58 -28.59 9.79
N ALA A 40 2.76 -29.26 10.61
CA ALA A 40 3.14 -30.48 11.33
C ALA A 40 3.70 -31.59 10.41
N PRO A 41 3.18 -31.83 9.19
CA PRO A 41 3.72 -32.82 8.26
C PRO A 41 5.04 -32.44 7.57
N LYS A 42 5.59 -31.23 7.84
CA LYS A 42 6.75 -30.66 7.13
C LYS A 42 6.53 -30.58 5.62
N PRO A 43 5.46 -29.89 5.16
CA PRO A 43 5.18 -29.80 3.73
C PRO A 43 6.26 -29.00 3.01
N LYS A 44 6.45 -29.29 1.72
CA LYS A 44 7.30 -28.48 0.84
C LYS A 44 6.62 -27.17 0.42
N LEU A 45 5.29 -27.16 0.42
CA LEU A 45 4.44 -26.04 0.01
C LEU A 45 3.33 -25.82 1.03
N LEU A 46 3.18 -24.59 1.50
CA LEU A 46 2.09 -24.15 2.36
C LEU A 46 1.13 -23.25 1.56
N LEU A 47 -0.14 -23.63 1.51
CA LEU A 47 -1.18 -22.81 0.89
C LEU A 47 -2.02 -22.19 2.00
N LEU A 48 -2.13 -20.87 2.01
CA LEU A 48 -2.93 -20.12 2.96
C LEU A 48 -3.94 -19.28 2.20
N ASP A 49 -5.21 -19.62 2.34
CA ASP A 49 -6.32 -18.94 1.66
C ASP A 49 -7.10 -18.08 2.66
N GLU A 50 -6.99 -16.76 2.50
CA GLU A 50 -7.52 -15.73 3.40
C GLU A 50 -7.41 -16.04 4.90
N PRO A 51 -6.21 -16.44 5.39
CA PRO A 51 -6.07 -16.99 6.74
C PRO A 51 -6.35 -15.98 7.87
N LEU A 52 -6.50 -14.70 7.57
CA LEU A 52 -6.62 -13.62 8.56
C LEU A 52 -7.93 -12.80 8.43
N SER A 53 -8.80 -13.13 7.48
CA SER A 53 -9.99 -12.32 7.14
C SER A 53 -10.99 -12.22 8.29
N ALA A 54 -11.18 -13.30 9.06
CA ALA A 54 -12.14 -13.38 10.17
C ALA A 54 -11.64 -12.80 11.50
N LEU A 55 -10.44 -12.21 11.53
CA LEU A 55 -9.81 -11.72 12.77
C LEU A 55 -9.96 -10.20 12.92
N ASP A 56 -10.00 -9.73 14.17
CA ASP A 56 -9.93 -8.30 14.46
C ASP A 56 -8.58 -7.71 14.05
N ALA A 57 -8.53 -6.40 13.82
CA ALA A 57 -7.36 -5.72 13.26
C ALA A 57 -6.09 -5.91 14.10
N LYS A 58 -6.18 -5.89 15.43
CA LYS A 58 -5.00 -6.00 16.30
C LYS A 58 -4.43 -7.43 16.27
N VAL A 59 -5.31 -8.43 16.35
CA VAL A 59 -4.91 -9.84 16.26
C VAL A 59 -4.38 -10.18 14.87
N ARG A 60 -4.97 -9.61 13.81
CA ARG A 60 -4.51 -9.74 12.42
C ARG A 60 -3.07 -9.30 12.24
N VAL A 61 -2.71 -8.10 12.70
CA VAL A 61 -1.33 -7.58 12.59
C VAL A 61 -0.34 -8.50 13.29
N SER A 62 -0.63 -8.89 14.54
CA SER A 62 0.26 -9.78 15.31
C SER A 62 0.42 -11.16 14.64
N LEU A 63 -0.67 -11.74 14.12
CA LEU A 63 -0.59 -13.04 13.46
C LEU A 63 0.11 -12.98 12.12
N ARG A 64 0.00 -11.88 11.39
CA ARG A 64 0.72 -11.67 10.13
C ARG A 64 2.24 -11.73 10.35
N GLU A 65 2.74 -11.04 11.37
CA GLU A 65 4.16 -11.07 11.75
C GLU A 65 4.63 -12.47 12.16
N GLU A 66 3.79 -13.18 12.92
CA GLU A 66 4.10 -14.54 13.36
C GLU A 66 4.13 -15.53 12.20
N ILE A 67 3.15 -15.48 11.28
CA ILE A 67 3.15 -16.32 10.07
C ILE A 67 4.44 -16.08 9.29
N ARG A 68 4.84 -14.81 9.09
CA ARG A 68 6.09 -14.48 8.40
C ARG A 68 7.31 -15.06 9.12
N SER A 69 7.35 -14.92 10.44
CA SER A 69 8.45 -15.43 11.27
C SER A 69 8.55 -16.95 11.19
N ILE A 70 7.43 -17.67 11.33
CA ILE A 70 7.36 -19.13 11.24
C ILE A 70 7.76 -19.60 9.84
N GLN A 71 7.21 -18.98 8.79
CA GLN A 71 7.53 -19.30 7.41
C GLN A 71 9.03 -19.14 7.13
N LYS A 72 9.64 -18.01 7.53
CA LYS A 72 11.07 -17.76 7.37
C LYS A 72 11.92 -18.75 8.17
N LYS A 73 11.54 -19.04 9.42
CA LYS A 73 12.26 -19.99 10.28
C LYS A 73 12.26 -21.40 9.71
N LEU A 74 11.16 -21.82 9.08
CA LEU A 74 11.01 -23.15 8.52
C LEU A 74 11.47 -23.26 7.06
N GLY A 75 11.64 -22.14 6.36
CA GLY A 75 12.06 -22.10 4.95
C GLY A 75 11.04 -22.74 4.01
N ILE A 76 9.76 -22.77 4.39
CA ILE A 76 8.69 -23.40 3.59
C ILE A 76 8.26 -22.43 2.49
N THR A 77 8.14 -22.92 1.26
CA THR A 77 7.53 -22.15 0.17
C THR A 77 6.05 -21.95 0.48
N THR A 78 5.58 -20.70 0.48
CA THR A 78 4.21 -20.38 0.87
C THR A 78 3.52 -19.57 -0.22
N ILE A 79 2.29 -19.96 -0.57
CA ILE A 79 1.36 -19.12 -1.35
C ILE A 79 0.33 -18.59 -0.37
N PHE A 80 0.24 -17.26 -0.30
CA PHE A 80 -0.70 -16.54 0.56
C PHE A 80 -1.69 -15.80 -0.33
N VAL A 81 -2.98 -16.13 -0.20
CA VAL A 81 -4.08 -15.49 -0.94
C VAL A 81 -4.83 -14.57 0.02
N THR A 82 -5.05 -13.33 -0.41
CA THR A 82 -5.76 -12.32 0.37
C THR A 82 -6.34 -11.25 -0.55
N HIS A 83 -7.40 -10.60 -0.08
CA HIS A 83 -7.94 -9.37 -0.66
C HIS A 83 -7.43 -8.12 0.07
N ASP A 84 -6.65 -8.28 1.15
CA ASP A 84 -6.09 -7.18 1.93
C ASP A 84 -4.69 -6.79 1.41
N GLN A 85 -4.57 -5.55 0.96
CA GLN A 85 -3.36 -4.99 0.41
C GLN A 85 -2.23 -4.83 1.43
N GLU A 86 -2.53 -4.50 2.70
CA GLU A 86 -1.50 -4.40 3.73
C GLU A 86 -0.91 -5.78 4.05
N GLU A 87 -1.75 -6.83 4.05
CA GLU A 87 -1.29 -8.21 4.17
C GLU A 87 -0.32 -8.54 3.05
N ALA A 88 -0.73 -8.36 1.80
CA ALA A 88 0.08 -8.67 0.64
C ALA A 88 1.43 -7.93 0.65
N LEU A 89 1.43 -6.63 0.96
CA LEU A 89 2.63 -5.78 0.97
C LEU A 89 3.61 -6.12 2.11
N SER A 90 3.10 -6.55 3.27
CA SER A 90 3.94 -6.70 4.47
C SER A 90 4.42 -8.13 4.73
N ILE A 91 3.78 -9.16 4.18
CA ILE A 91 4.20 -10.56 4.38
C ILE A 91 4.97 -11.15 3.20
N SER A 92 4.69 -10.67 1.99
CA SER A 92 5.12 -11.35 0.76
C SER A 92 6.49 -10.91 0.30
N ASP A 93 7.26 -11.85 -0.25
CA ASP A 93 8.50 -11.53 -0.97
C ASP A 93 8.21 -11.08 -2.41
N ARG A 94 7.14 -11.64 -3.02
CA ARG A 94 6.58 -11.27 -4.31
C ARG A 94 5.06 -11.30 -4.25
N ILE A 95 4.41 -10.44 -5.01
CA ILE A 95 2.95 -10.32 -5.10
C ILE A 95 2.55 -10.51 -6.55
N ALA A 96 1.49 -11.29 -6.78
CA ALA A 96 0.79 -11.36 -8.04
C ALA A 96 -0.58 -10.69 -7.88
N VAL A 97 -0.77 -9.53 -8.50
CA VAL A 97 -2.06 -8.83 -8.50
C VAL A 97 -2.94 -9.48 -9.57
N MET A 98 -4.12 -9.94 -9.17
CA MET A 98 -5.06 -10.62 -10.06
C MET A 98 -6.31 -9.77 -10.30
N TYR A 99 -6.77 -9.72 -11.56
CA TYR A 99 -8.02 -9.08 -11.95
C TYR A 99 -8.71 -9.90 -13.05
N GLY A 100 -10.00 -10.19 -12.89
CA GLY A 100 -10.77 -10.96 -13.89
C GLY A 100 -10.16 -12.32 -14.22
N GLY A 101 -9.49 -12.97 -13.27
CA GLY A 101 -8.79 -14.25 -13.47
C GLY A 101 -7.43 -14.15 -14.18
N LYS A 102 -6.93 -12.95 -14.47
CA LYS A 102 -5.61 -12.71 -15.07
C LYS A 102 -4.65 -12.11 -14.06
N ALA A 103 -3.37 -12.50 -14.14
CA ALA A 103 -2.31 -11.83 -13.40
C ALA A 103 -1.95 -10.52 -14.12
N GLU A 104 -2.38 -9.39 -13.55
CA GLU A 104 -2.14 -8.05 -14.09
C GLU A 104 -0.68 -7.65 -13.94
N GLN A 105 -0.10 -7.95 -12.77
CA GLN A 105 1.29 -7.64 -12.48
C GLN A 105 1.86 -8.61 -11.45
N VAL A 106 3.11 -9.00 -11.63
CA VAL A 106 3.88 -9.76 -10.65
C VAL A 106 5.17 -9.03 -10.35
N GLY A 107 5.44 -8.77 -9.06
CA GLY A 107 6.63 -8.02 -8.66
C GLY A 107 6.87 -8.08 -7.16
N THR A 108 7.93 -7.44 -6.71
CA THR A 108 8.15 -7.17 -5.28
C THR A 108 7.09 -6.20 -4.75
N PRO A 109 6.82 -6.15 -3.44
CA PRO A 109 5.94 -5.14 -2.85
C PRO A 109 6.28 -3.72 -3.27
N PHE A 110 7.58 -3.40 -3.34
CA PHE A 110 8.06 -2.10 -3.78
C PHE A 110 7.68 -1.79 -5.23
N GLU A 111 7.85 -2.74 -6.15
CA GLU A 111 7.49 -2.56 -7.56
C GLU A 111 5.98 -2.48 -7.77
N ILE A 112 5.19 -3.33 -7.10
CA ILE A 112 3.73 -3.28 -7.19
C ILE A 112 3.20 -1.91 -6.74
N TYR A 113 3.74 -1.39 -5.64
CA TYR A 113 3.26 -0.14 -5.07
C TYR A 113 3.71 1.10 -5.85
N ASN A 114 5.02 1.17 -6.19
CA ASN A 114 5.66 2.37 -6.74
C ASN A 114 5.75 2.37 -8.27
N ARG A 115 5.62 1.21 -8.92
CA ARG A 115 5.72 1.04 -10.37
C ARG A 115 4.58 0.16 -10.89
N PRO A 116 3.31 0.57 -10.69
CA PRO A 116 2.18 -0.19 -11.18
C PRO A 116 2.22 -0.23 -12.72
N ALA A 117 2.01 -1.42 -13.29
CA ALA A 117 2.06 -1.66 -14.73
C ALA A 117 0.75 -1.28 -15.44
N THR A 118 -0.37 -1.27 -14.71
CA THR A 118 -1.69 -0.94 -15.24
C THR A 118 -2.42 0.03 -14.33
N LYS A 119 -3.38 0.78 -14.89
CA LYS A 119 -4.27 1.66 -14.14
C LYS A 119 -5.02 0.91 -13.03
N PHE A 120 -5.37 -0.34 -13.27
CA PHE A 120 -5.98 -1.19 -12.25
C PHE A 120 -5.04 -1.38 -11.05
N VAL A 121 -3.79 -1.80 -11.26
CA VAL A 121 -2.84 -2.01 -10.16
C VAL A 121 -2.56 -0.71 -9.41
N ALA A 122 -2.44 0.41 -10.12
CA ALA A 122 -2.22 1.73 -9.53
C ALA A 122 -3.36 2.12 -8.57
N ASN A 123 -4.61 1.87 -8.96
CA ASN A 123 -5.80 2.17 -8.17
C ASN A 123 -6.11 1.12 -7.10
N PHE A 124 -5.66 -0.12 -7.29
CA PHE A 124 -5.94 -1.23 -6.38
C PHE A 124 -5.07 -1.19 -5.12
N VAL A 125 -3.81 -0.77 -5.27
CA VAL A 125 -2.84 -0.78 -4.17
C VAL A 125 -2.55 0.64 -3.71
N GLY A 126 -2.78 0.93 -2.43
CA GLY A 126 -2.55 2.22 -1.80
C GLY A 126 -3.55 3.31 -2.17
N THR A 127 -3.42 4.48 -1.55
CA THR A 127 -4.16 5.67 -1.95
C THR A 127 -3.47 6.32 -3.15
N LEU A 128 -4.24 6.89 -4.07
CA LEU A 128 -3.71 7.58 -5.24
C LEU A 128 -4.52 8.85 -5.51
N ASN A 129 -3.82 9.96 -5.75
CA ASN A 129 -4.44 11.15 -6.32
C ASN A 129 -4.46 11.01 -7.83
N VAL A 130 -5.56 11.40 -8.46
CA VAL A 130 -5.65 11.48 -9.92
C VAL A 130 -5.94 12.92 -10.30
N LEU A 131 -5.13 13.45 -11.19
CA LEU A 131 -5.22 14.79 -11.76
C LEU A 131 -5.37 14.67 -13.27
N GLU A 132 -6.19 15.53 -13.86
CA GLU A 132 -6.22 15.66 -15.31
C GLU A 132 -5.17 16.68 -15.75
N GLY A 133 -4.37 16.30 -16.75
CA GLY A 133 -3.38 17.18 -17.36
C GLY A 133 -3.56 17.23 -18.88
N THR A 134 -3.47 18.42 -19.46
CA THR A 134 -3.44 18.59 -20.92
C THR A 134 -2.00 18.62 -21.39
N VAL A 135 -1.64 17.78 -22.37
CA VAL A 135 -0.29 17.76 -22.94
C VAL A 135 0.02 19.09 -23.60
N THR A 136 1.11 19.74 -23.17
CA THR A 136 1.61 20.97 -23.81
C THR A 136 2.72 20.66 -24.79
N ASP A 137 3.64 19.77 -24.42
CA ASP A 137 4.73 19.29 -25.28
C ASP A 137 5.04 17.82 -24.97
N ALA A 138 4.69 16.93 -25.89
CA ALA A 138 4.91 15.49 -25.76
C ALA A 138 6.40 15.10 -25.83
N ALA A 139 7.22 15.85 -26.55
CA ALA A 139 8.65 15.58 -26.71
C ALA A 139 9.47 16.02 -25.49
N ALA A 140 9.04 17.09 -24.82
CA ALA A 140 9.61 17.53 -23.54
C ALA A 140 8.98 16.84 -22.33
N GLY A 141 7.84 16.16 -22.50
CA GLY A 141 7.13 15.53 -21.39
C GLY A 141 6.43 16.54 -20.49
N THR A 142 5.91 17.63 -21.04
CA THR A 142 5.26 18.67 -20.25
C THR A 142 3.75 18.66 -20.43
N VAL A 143 3.05 18.86 -19.32
CA VAL A 143 1.59 18.90 -19.24
C VAL A 143 1.17 20.13 -18.45
N ARG A 144 -0.03 20.61 -18.74
CA ARG A 144 -0.68 21.67 -17.95
C ARG A 144 -1.71 21.03 -17.03
N VAL A 145 -1.57 21.28 -15.73
CA VAL A 145 -2.56 20.90 -14.71
C VAL A 145 -3.16 22.19 -14.18
N ASN A 146 -4.45 22.40 -14.42
CA ASN A 146 -5.10 23.70 -14.20
C ASN A 146 -4.37 24.85 -14.94
N SER A 147 -3.80 25.82 -14.20
CA SER A 147 -3.02 26.94 -14.73
C SER A 147 -1.51 26.71 -14.72
N GLU A 148 -1.04 25.63 -14.09
CA GLU A 148 0.39 25.39 -13.85
C GLU A 148 0.98 24.41 -14.86
N GLN A 149 2.23 24.64 -15.24
CA GLN A 149 2.98 23.72 -16.07
C GLN A 149 3.74 22.72 -15.19
N VAL A 150 3.57 21.43 -15.48
CA VAL A 150 4.21 20.35 -14.75
C VAL A 150 5.03 19.50 -15.71
N SER A 151 6.24 19.15 -15.28
CA SER A 151 7.10 18.24 -16.03
C SER A 151 6.83 16.80 -15.62
N LEU A 152 6.89 15.89 -16.58
CA LEU A 152 6.80 14.45 -16.36
C LEU A 152 8.14 13.79 -16.68
N LYS A 153 8.31 12.58 -16.16
CA LYS A 153 9.50 11.79 -16.47
C LYS A 153 9.45 11.26 -17.91
N GLY A 154 10.20 11.91 -18.79
CA GLY A 154 10.44 11.45 -20.15
C GLY A 154 9.34 11.82 -21.14
N LYS A 155 9.45 11.30 -22.37
CA LYS A 155 8.56 11.63 -23.49
C LYS A 155 7.21 10.94 -23.35
N LEU A 156 6.15 11.63 -23.76
CA LEU A 156 4.79 11.11 -23.80
C LEU A 156 4.54 10.42 -25.13
N ASN A 157 5.07 9.20 -25.26
CA ASN A 157 4.97 8.43 -26.49
C ASN A 157 3.50 8.10 -26.80
N GLY A 158 3.04 8.48 -28.00
CA GLY A 158 1.67 8.24 -28.45
C GLY A 158 0.68 9.34 -28.10
N SER A 159 1.07 10.36 -27.33
CA SER A 159 0.25 11.56 -27.07
C SER A 159 0.69 12.74 -27.93
N LYS A 160 -0.25 13.64 -28.21
CA LYS A 160 -0.06 14.90 -28.95
C LYS A 160 -0.39 16.08 -28.05
N SER A 161 0.13 17.26 -28.41
CA SER A 161 -0.25 18.51 -27.75
C SER A 161 -1.78 18.71 -27.85
N GLY A 162 -2.41 19.02 -26.71
CA GLY A 162 -3.86 19.10 -26.58
C GLY A 162 -4.53 17.83 -26.03
N ASP A 163 -3.86 16.67 -26.04
CA ASP A 163 -4.42 15.44 -25.47
C ASP A 163 -4.58 15.57 -23.95
N THR A 164 -5.60 14.94 -23.39
CA THR A 164 -5.81 14.85 -21.94
C THR A 164 -5.25 13.54 -21.40
N LEU A 165 -4.50 13.62 -20.31
CA LEU A 165 -3.91 12.49 -19.61
C LEU A 165 -4.39 12.44 -18.16
N SER A 166 -4.58 11.22 -17.64
CA SER A 166 -4.72 10.99 -16.20
C SER A 166 -3.33 10.87 -15.57
N LEU A 167 -2.99 11.82 -14.72
CA LEU A 167 -1.76 11.86 -13.96
C LEU A 167 -2.03 11.38 -12.54
N ALA A 168 -1.12 10.63 -11.97
CA ALA A 168 -1.32 10.06 -10.66
C ALA A 168 -0.12 10.24 -9.74
N LEU A 169 -0.42 10.58 -8.48
CA LEU A 169 0.56 10.83 -7.43
C LEU A 169 0.14 10.18 -6.13
N ARG A 170 1.08 9.50 -5.48
CA ARG A 170 0.88 8.98 -4.13
C ARG A 170 0.87 10.12 -3.11
N PRO A 171 0.00 10.10 -2.08
CA PRO A 171 -0.05 11.15 -1.06
C PRO A 171 1.30 11.43 -0.38
N GLU A 172 2.09 10.40 -0.11
CA GLU A 172 3.43 10.50 0.50
C GLU A 172 4.52 11.02 -0.46
N ALA A 173 4.24 11.09 -1.76
CA ALA A 173 5.11 11.72 -2.74
C ALA A 173 4.89 13.25 -2.80
N ILE A 174 3.92 13.78 -2.07
CA ILE A 174 3.56 15.21 -2.08
C ILE A 174 3.96 15.82 -0.74
N SER A 175 4.59 16.99 -0.79
CA SER A 175 4.98 17.76 0.38
C SER A 175 4.20 19.05 0.46
N LEU A 176 3.87 19.48 1.67
CA LEU A 176 3.33 20.81 1.93
C LEU A 176 4.48 21.83 1.86
N GLY A 177 4.25 22.92 1.14
CA GLY A 177 5.25 23.93 0.80
C GLY A 177 6.28 23.46 -0.23
N ARG A 178 7.22 24.34 -0.57
CA ARG A 178 8.37 23.99 -1.42
C ARG A 178 9.41 23.23 -0.63
N GLN A 179 9.84 22.08 -1.17
CA GLN A 179 10.92 21.28 -0.61
C GLN A 179 12.09 21.19 -1.59
N PRO A 180 13.35 21.20 -1.10
CA PRO A 180 14.51 20.95 -1.95
C PRO A 180 14.38 19.63 -2.70
N GLY A 181 14.72 19.61 -4.00
CA GLY A 181 14.65 18.41 -4.84
C GLY A 181 13.25 18.09 -5.40
N ARG A 182 12.23 18.90 -5.10
CA ARG A 182 10.92 18.85 -5.78
C ARG A 182 10.89 19.91 -6.87
N ASP A 183 10.67 19.50 -8.11
CA ASP A 183 10.76 20.35 -9.31
C ASP A 183 9.41 20.87 -9.81
N SER A 184 8.32 20.42 -9.19
CA SER A 184 6.95 20.76 -9.58
C SER A 184 6.17 21.23 -8.36
N SER A 185 5.34 22.27 -8.54
CA SER A 185 4.45 22.74 -7.48
C SER A 185 3.08 23.12 -8.02
N LEU A 186 2.08 23.05 -7.14
CA LEU A 186 0.71 23.45 -7.41
C LEU A 186 0.19 24.26 -6.22
N SER A 187 -0.54 25.34 -6.49
CA SER A 187 -1.14 26.18 -5.46
C SER A 187 -2.62 25.88 -5.28
N GLY A 188 -3.08 25.93 -4.04
CA GLY A 188 -4.45 25.61 -3.67
C GLY A 188 -4.82 26.10 -2.27
N GLU A 189 -5.92 25.57 -1.76
CA GLU A 189 -6.45 25.88 -0.43
C GLU A 189 -6.68 24.58 0.34
N ILE A 190 -6.32 24.56 1.63
CA ILE A 190 -6.54 23.39 2.47
C ILE A 190 -8.04 23.24 2.74
N SER A 191 -8.59 22.15 2.24
CA SER A 191 -10.02 21.80 2.36
C SER A 191 -10.31 20.91 3.58
N GLU A 192 -9.40 19.99 3.91
CA GLU A 192 -9.55 19.06 5.03
C GLU A 192 -8.21 18.72 5.66
N VAL A 193 -8.23 18.43 6.96
CA VAL A 193 -7.07 17.95 7.72
C VAL A 193 -7.52 16.81 8.62
N HIS A 194 -6.93 15.63 8.41
CA HIS A 194 -7.23 14.41 9.16
C HIS A 194 -6.01 13.99 9.98
N PHE A 195 -6.16 13.98 11.30
CA PHE A 195 -5.11 13.53 12.21
C PHE A 195 -5.20 12.01 12.44
N LEU A 196 -4.26 11.25 11.91
CA LEU A 196 -4.25 9.78 11.92
C LEU A 196 -3.17 9.22 12.88
N GLY A 197 -2.72 10.02 13.85
CA GLY A 197 -1.69 9.63 14.81
C GLY A 197 -0.28 10.03 14.35
N SER A 198 0.46 9.09 13.76
CA SER A 198 1.82 9.35 13.25
C SER A 198 1.82 10.07 11.89
N VAL A 199 0.68 10.04 11.20
CA VAL A 199 0.47 10.68 9.90
C VAL A 199 -0.64 11.72 10.03
N ILE A 200 -0.46 12.85 9.37
CA ILE A 200 -1.49 13.86 9.14
C ILE A 200 -1.78 13.84 7.64
N ARG A 201 -3.03 13.56 7.29
CA ARG A 201 -3.50 13.59 5.90
C ARG A 201 -4.16 14.94 5.63
N VAL A 202 -3.61 15.70 4.69
CA VAL A 202 -4.11 17.02 4.30
C VAL A 202 -4.71 16.91 2.91
N ARG A 203 -5.92 17.45 2.71
CA ARG A 203 -6.51 17.59 1.37
C ARG A 203 -6.48 19.03 0.93
N VAL A 204 -5.85 19.28 -0.21
CA VAL A 204 -5.73 20.60 -0.83
C VAL A 204 -6.59 20.65 -2.09
N GLY A 205 -7.49 21.63 -2.15
CA GLY A 205 -8.24 21.96 -3.36
C GLY A 205 -7.36 22.74 -4.33
N ILE A 206 -7.19 22.22 -5.54
CA ILE A 206 -6.35 22.78 -6.60
C ILE A 206 -7.20 22.94 -7.85
N GLY A 207 -7.73 24.15 -8.05
CA GLY A 207 -8.72 24.41 -9.09
C GLY A 207 -10.00 23.60 -8.85
N GLY A 208 -10.40 22.77 -9.82
CA GLY A 208 -11.55 21.86 -9.70
C GLY A 208 -11.23 20.49 -9.07
N ASN A 209 -9.96 20.23 -8.72
CA ASN A 209 -9.50 18.94 -8.22
C ASN A 209 -9.17 19.00 -6.72
N THR A 210 -9.21 17.86 -6.04
CA THR A 210 -8.74 17.73 -4.66
C THR A 210 -7.59 16.73 -4.60
N VAL A 211 -6.49 17.14 -3.97
CA VAL A 211 -5.28 16.33 -3.81
C VAL A 211 -5.03 16.05 -2.34
N SER A 212 -4.88 14.78 -1.99
CA SER A 212 -4.49 14.30 -0.67
C SER A 212 -2.97 14.18 -0.58
N LEU A 213 -2.38 14.67 0.50
CA LEU A 213 -0.97 14.45 0.83
C LEU A 213 -0.85 13.95 2.26
N ASP A 214 0.17 13.12 2.50
CA ASP A 214 0.45 12.54 3.81
C ASP A 214 1.77 13.11 4.32
N THR A 215 1.74 13.74 5.50
CA THR A 215 2.93 14.23 6.20
C THR A 215 3.05 13.56 7.56
N PHE A 216 4.27 13.42 8.08
CA PHE A 216 4.46 12.90 9.42
C PHE A 216 4.06 13.93 10.46
N ASN A 217 3.38 13.46 11.50
CA ASN A 217 3.06 14.26 12.67
C ASN A 217 4.34 14.67 13.42
N SER A 218 4.43 15.94 13.81
CA SER A 218 5.49 16.49 14.65
C SER A 218 4.86 16.98 15.95
N PRO A 219 5.24 16.44 17.14
CA PRO A 219 4.71 16.92 18.41
C PRO A 219 4.99 18.41 18.69
N ALA A 220 5.97 19.00 17.99
CA ALA A 220 6.36 20.39 18.15
C ALA A 220 5.55 21.37 17.29
N THR A 221 4.75 20.87 16.34
CA THR A 221 4.07 21.71 15.35
C THR A 221 2.63 21.27 15.16
N PRO A 222 1.63 22.15 15.36
CA PRO A 222 0.25 21.79 15.12
C PRO A 222 0.02 21.50 13.63
N PRO A 223 -1.00 20.68 13.29
CA PRO A 223 -1.45 20.53 11.91
C PRO A 223 -1.83 21.89 11.28
N PRO A 224 -1.73 22.04 9.96
CA PRO A 224 -2.18 23.25 9.28
C PRO A 224 -3.70 23.44 9.41
N ALA A 225 -4.20 24.65 9.17
CA ALA A 225 -5.63 24.94 9.33
C ALA A 225 -6.40 24.84 8.00
N VAL A 226 -7.66 24.42 8.10
CA VAL A 226 -8.60 24.46 6.96
C VAL A 226 -8.85 25.91 6.55
N GLY A 227 -8.86 26.17 5.24
CA GLY A 227 -9.00 27.50 4.63
C GLY A 227 -7.66 28.22 4.37
N GLU A 228 -6.55 27.68 4.83
CA GLU A 228 -5.23 28.26 4.54
C GLU A 228 -4.83 28.03 3.08
N LYS A 229 -4.24 29.06 2.46
CA LYS A 229 -3.57 28.91 1.16
C LYS A 229 -2.36 28.00 1.33
N ALA A 230 -2.25 27.00 0.47
CA ALA A 230 -1.16 26.05 0.47
C ALA A 230 -0.54 25.94 -0.91
N GLU A 231 0.79 25.92 -0.96
CA GLU A 231 1.52 25.39 -2.10
C GLU A 231 1.89 23.94 -1.76
N ILE A 232 1.70 23.02 -2.70
CA ILE A 232 2.22 21.65 -2.59
C ILE A 232 3.35 21.46 -3.59
N SER A 233 4.35 20.65 -3.25
CA SER A 233 5.44 20.30 -4.15
C SER A 233 5.66 18.80 -4.25
N PHE A 234 6.11 18.34 -5.42
CA PHE A 234 6.41 16.95 -5.71
C PHE A 234 7.47 16.85 -6.81
N SER A 235 8.06 15.67 -6.99
CA SER A 235 9.01 15.41 -8.06
C SER A 235 8.27 14.93 -9.30
N SER A 236 8.61 15.46 -10.47
CA SER A 236 8.19 14.98 -11.77
C SER A 236 8.44 13.47 -11.95
N SER A 237 9.46 12.92 -11.27
CA SER A 237 9.79 11.50 -11.30
C SER A 237 8.78 10.60 -10.59
N ASP A 238 8.00 11.17 -9.66
CA ASP A 238 7.05 10.45 -8.82
C ASP A 238 5.65 10.43 -9.47
N MET A 239 5.44 11.24 -10.51
CA MET A 239 4.18 11.30 -11.24
C MET A 239 4.06 10.13 -12.21
N LEU A 240 2.99 9.37 -12.06
CA LEU A 240 2.63 8.27 -12.94
C LEU A 240 1.65 8.76 -14.02
N VAL A 241 1.84 8.30 -15.25
CA VAL A 241 0.85 8.49 -16.33
C VAL A 241 0.00 7.23 -16.39
N LEU A 242 -1.30 7.38 -16.16
CA LEU A 242 -2.25 6.27 -16.24
C LEU A 242 -2.85 6.22 -17.65
N HIS A 243 -2.56 5.13 -18.37
CA HIS A 243 -3.16 4.80 -19.66
C HIS A 243 -4.42 3.93 -19.49
#